data_AF-A0A418DFB1-F1
#
_entry.id   AF-A0A418DFB1-F1
#
_cell.length_a   1.000
_cell.length_b   1.000
_cell.length_c   1.000
_cell.angle_alpha   90.00
_cell.angle_beta   90.00
_cell.angle_gamma   90.00
#
_symmetry.space_group_name_H-M   'P 1'
#
loop_
_entity.id
_entity.type
_entity.pdbx_description
1 polymer ?
#
loop_
_entity_poly.entity_id
_entity_poly.type
_entity_poly.pdbx_seq_one_letter_code
_entity_poly.pdbx_strand_id
1 'polypeptide(L)'
;MTDDQIRSISTTTRGISAKFLVQLRGASKPAHKGAYSPRLVDHKKNENPYESLFGPDWKSAVMASSGLKSSICVTELVEHIVHASAAVMHNTAHAEDWMFMHDALSQMTCKSTIQWMKEKNYHRRWILPELGLNDGTRFAGRPVGNSPELMPWDCSLNKDVDDCFHRHRSVTLGLSRDASAKFCASTPKRLESAYLRLIDPRHGPHKGCPTSNRIIQDVTKCLTTHILAVIAAGGAIVPGLGSRRVRGVERRGGRRDKAPDLQGRWYHDDAVVARAELLKTSIATTREHSDG
;
A
#
# COMPACT_ATOMS: atom_id res chain seq x y z
N MET A 1 -13.41 49.31 7.47
CA MET A 1 -12.46 49.06 6.35
C MET A 1 -13.10 49.46 5.04
N THR A 2 -12.48 50.41 4.34
CA THR A 2 -12.88 50.82 2.98
C THR A 2 -12.41 49.81 1.94
N ASP A 3 -12.91 49.90 0.71
CA ASP A 3 -12.50 49.00 -0.38
C ASP A 3 -11.03 49.20 -0.79
N ASP A 4 -10.52 50.42 -0.67
CA ASP A 4 -9.11 50.73 -0.97
C ASP A 4 -8.17 50.13 0.08
N GLN A 5 -8.59 50.13 1.36
CA GLN A 5 -7.87 49.44 2.43
C GLN A 5 -7.85 47.93 2.20
N ILE A 6 -8.97 47.34 1.75
CA ILE A 6 -9.05 45.91 1.43
C ILE A 6 -8.09 45.55 0.29
N ARG A 7 -8.07 46.33 -0.79
CA ARG A 7 -7.19 46.09 -1.93
C ARG A 7 -5.72 46.20 -1.50
N SER A 8 -5.36 47.26 -0.80
CA SER A 8 -4.00 47.48 -0.28
C SER A 8 -3.52 46.32 0.62
N ILE A 9 -4.37 45.81 1.53
CA ILE A 9 -3.99 44.69 2.40
C ILE A 9 -3.81 43.41 1.58
N SER A 10 -4.71 43.14 0.63
CA SER A 10 -4.66 41.94 -0.20
C SER A 10 -3.45 41.89 -1.15
N THR A 11 -2.98 43.05 -1.61
CA THR A 11 -1.78 43.15 -2.46
C THR A 11 -0.50 43.03 -1.64
N THR A 12 -0.51 43.53 -0.40
CA THR A 12 0.68 43.54 0.46
C THR A 12 0.85 42.25 1.28
N THR A 13 -0.25 41.54 1.57
CA THR A 13 -0.23 40.36 2.45
C THR A 13 -0.43 39.07 1.66
N ARG A 14 0.65 38.29 1.55
CA ARG A 14 0.63 37.03 0.79
C ARG A 14 -0.36 36.03 1.43
N GLY A 15 -1.28 35.51 0.63
CA GLY A 15 -2.26 34.51 1.07
C GLY A 15 -3.61 35.07 1.55
N ILE A 16 -3.79 36.40 1.58
CA ILE A 16 -5.06 37.03 1.95
C ILE A 16 -5.72 37.64 0.70
N SER A 17 -6.85 37.08 0.27
CA SER A 17 -7.58 37.62 -0.89
C SER A 17 -8.48 38.80 -0.51
N ALA A 18 -8.64 39.76 -1.43
CA ALA A 18 -9.60 40.85 -1.27
C ALA A 18 -11.03 40.33 -1.03
N LYS A 19 -11.41 39.23 -1.71
CA LYS A 19 -12.71 38.57 -1.55
C LYS A 19 -12.94 38.10 -0.11
N PHE A 20 -11.92 37.51 0.51
CA PHE A 20 -11.99 37.07 1.91
C PHE A 20 -12.15 38.25 2.88
N LEU A 21 -11.43 39.35 2.65
CA LEU A 21 -11.55 40.56 3.48
C LEU A 21 -12.92 41.25 3.34
N VAL A 22 -13.51 41.26 2.15
CA VAL A 22 -14.89 41.73 1.94
C VAL A 22 -15.88 40.87 2.73
N GLN A 23 -15.70 39.55 2.72
CA GLN A 23 -16.53 38.62 3.48
C GLN A 23 -16.42 38.84 4.99
N LEU A 24 -15.20 39.01 5.51
CA LEU A 24 -14.97 39.32 6.93
C LEU A 24 -15.60 40.67 7.33
N ARG A 25 -15.46 41.70 6.50
CA ARG A 25 -16.12 42.99 6.72
C ARG A 25 -17.65 42.87 6.73
N GLY A 26 -18.22 42.03 5.87
CA GLY A 26 -19.65 41.74 5.89
C GLY A 26 -20.07 41.06 7.19
N ALA A 27 -19.33 40.05 7.61
CA ALA A 27 -19.56 39.30 8.85
C ALA A 27 -19.38 40.14 10.12
N SER A 28 -18.60 41.22 10.08
CA SER A 28 -18.40 42.13 11.21
C SER A 28 -19.48 43.21 11.35
N LYS A 29 -20.31 43.46 10.33
CA LYS A 29 -21.39 44.47 10.40
C LYS A 29 -22.40 44.26 11.54
N PRO A 30 -22.87 43.03 11.84
CA PRO A 30 -23.77 42.80 12.97
C PRO A 30 -23.06 42.74 14.34
N ALA A 31 -21.74 42.91 14.41
CA ALA A 31 -21.01 42.83 15.68
C ALA A 31 -21.19 44.11 16.51
N HIS A 32 -21.68 43.97 17.75
CA HIS A 32 -21.82 45.10 18.67
C HIS A 32 -20.46 45.54 19.26
N LYS A 33 -20.30 46.84 19.50
CA LYS A 33 -19.11 47.40 20.18
C LYS A 33 -18.99 46.80 21.58
N GLY A 34 -17.89 46.11 21.87
CA GLY A 34 -17.68 45.43 23.15
C GLY A 34 -18.23 44.00 23.22
N ALA A 35 -18.89 43.49 22.18
CA ALA A 35 -19.25 42.08 22.07
C ALA A 35 -18.02 41.22 21.71
N TYR A 36 -17.03 41.22 22.60
CA TYR A 36 -15.97 40.23 22.59
C TYR A 36 -16.45 39.04 23.38
N SER A 37 -16.75 37.93 22.70
CA SER A 37 -16.86 36.65 23.38
C SER A 37 -15.44 36.15 23.61
N PRO A 38 -15.00 35.84 24.85
CA PRO A 38 -13.72 35.20 25.12
C PRO A 38 -13.75 33.76 24.62
N ARG A 39 -13.83 33.60 23.29
CA ARG A 39 -13.95 32.31 22.60
C ARG A 39 -12.64 31.86 21.99
N LEU A 40 -11.55 32.61 22.17
CA LEU A 40 -10.23 32.12 21.82
C LEU A 40 -9.72 31.24 22.98
N VAL A 41 -10.37 30.10 23.18
CA VAL A 41 -9.79 29.04 24.01
C VAL A 41 -8.55 28.58 23.27
N ASP A 42 -7.38 28.84 23.84
CA ASP A 42 -6.13 28.31 23.31
C ASP A 42 -6.04 26.83 23.66
N HIS A 43 -6.69 26.00 22.84
CA HIS A 43 -6.79 24.56 23.05
C HIS A 43 -5.42 23.88 23.17
N LYS A 44 -4.35 24.47 22.60
CA LYS A 44 -2.98 23.97 22.67
C LYS A 44 -2.41 23.92 24.09
N LYS A 45 -3.02 24.62 25.05
CA LYS A 45 -2.61 24.59 26.46
C LYS A 45 -3.16 23.39 27.22
N ASN A 46 -4.06 22.62 26.62
CA ASN A 46 -4.57 21.39 27.22
C ASN A 46 -3.64 20.22 26.90
N GLU A 47 -3.64 19.21 27.77
CA GLU A 47 -2.88 17.96 27.58
C GLU A 47 -3.23 17.30 26.23
N ASN A 48 -4.51 17.31 25.87
CA ASN A 48 -5.00 16.92 24.56
C ASN A 48 -5.68 18.11 23.85
N PRO A 49 -4.96 18.83 22.98
CA PRO A 49 -5.51 19.97 22.26
C PRO A 49 -6.70 19.62 21.35
N TYR A 50 -6.71 18.40 20.80
CA TYR A 50 -7.75 17.97 19.88
C TYR A 50 -9.04 17.62 20.61
N GLU A 51 -8.94 16.93 21.74
CA GLU A 51 -10.09 16.66 22.62
C GLU A 51 -10.68 17.94 23.19
N SER A 52 -9.84 18.90 23.57
CA SER A 52 -10.31 20.21 23.99
C SER A 52 -11.08 20.95 22.88
N LEU A 53 -10.67 20.79 21.61
CA LEU A 53 -11.27 21.48 20.47
C LEU A 53 -12.52 20.78 19.93
N PHE A 54 -12.50 19.45 19.85
CA PHE A 54 -13.53 18.64 19.19
C PHE A 54 -14.37 17.78 20.15
N GLY A 55 -14.05 17.80 21.44
CA GLY A 55 -14.70 16.95 22.43
C GLY A 55 -14.26 15.48 22.36
N PRO A 56 -15.05 14.54 22.92
CA PRO A 56 -14.66 13.13 23.01
C PRO A 56 -14.44 12.46 21.64
N ASP A 57 -15.09 12.96 20.59
CA ASP A 57 -14.99 12.43 19.22
C ASP A 57 -13.81 13.01 18.42
N TRP A 58 -12.84 13.62 19.10
CA TRP A 58 -11.74 14.32 18.45
C TRP A 58 -10.93 13.46 17.48
N LYS A 59 -10.78 12.16 17.74
CA LYS A 59 -10.07 11.25 16.82
C LYS A 59 -10.77 11.19 15.47
N SER A 60 -12.09 11.01 15.48
CA SER A 60 -12.93 11.01 14.28
C SER A 60 -12.87 12.36 13.56
N ALA A 61 -12.92 13.46 14.31
CA ALA A 61 -12.82 14.81 13.74
C ALA A 61 -11.45 15.08 13.09
N VAL A 62 -10.37 14.63 13.72
CA VAL A 62 -9.00 14.73 13.20
C VAL A 62 -8.85 13.91 11.92
N MET A 63 -9.34 12.67 11.91
CA MET A 63 -9.29 11.80 10.72
C MET A 63 -10.17 12.31 9.57
N ALA A 64 -11.29 12.97 9.86
CA ALA A 64 -12.14 13.61 8.86
C ALA A 64 -11.56 14.92 8.30
N SER A 65 -10.51 15.47 8.93
CA SER A 65 -9.91 16.74 8.51
C SER A 65 -9.33 16.65 7.09
N SER A 66 -9.35 17.76 6.37
CA SER A 66 -8.89 17.81 4.97
C SER A 66 -7.45 17.35 4.78
N GLY A 67 -6.59 17.54 5.79
CA GLY A 67 -5.18 17.14 5.76
C GLY A 67 -4.94 15.66 6.08
N LEU A 68 -5.85 15.00 6.79
CA LEU A 68 -5.66 13.62 7.26
C LEU A 68 -6.69 12.63 6.69
N LYS A 69 -7.73 13.08 5.99
CA LYS A 69 -8.74 12.21 5.37
C LYS A 69 -8.21 11.17 4.40
N SER A 70 -6.98 11.34 3.90
CA SER A 70 -6.27 10.40 3.02
C SER A 70 -5.17 9.62 3.74
N SER A 71 -5.04 9.80 5.05
CA SER A 71 -4.05 9.13 5.90
C SER A 71 -4.76 8.11 6.79
N ILE A 72 -4.01 7.12 7.24
CA ILE A 72 -4.46 6.13 8.21
C ILE A 72 -3.58 6.18 9.45
N CYS A 73 -4.14 5.89 10.62
CA CYS A 73 -3.32 5.78 11.83
C CYS A 73 -2.41 4.55 11.75
N VAL A 74 -1.17 4.67 12.21
CA VAL A 74 -0.23 3.53 12.23
C VAL A 74 -0.76 2.35 13.06
N THR A 75 -1.54 2.62 14.10
CA THR A 75 -2.15 1.56 14.92
C THR A 75 -3.18 0.75 14.14
N GLU A 76 -3.95 1.40 13.26
CA GLU A 76 -4.92 0.72 12.40
C GLU A 76 -4.22 -0.16 11.35
N LEU A 77 -3.08 0.29 10.81
CA LEU A 77 -2.23 -0.55 9.95
C LEU A 77 -1.76 -1.82 10.69
N VAL A 78 -1.23 -1.68 11.91
CA VAL A 78 -0.76 -2.84 12.69
C VAL A 78 -1.91 -3.78 13.05
N GLU A 79 -3.06 -3.25 13.50
CA GLU A 79 -4.24 -4.06 13.78
C GLU A 79 -4.69 -4.84 12.55
N HIS A 80 -4.73 -4.20 11.39
CA HIS A 80 -5.07 -4.87 10.14
C HIS A 80 -4.09 -6.01 9.83
N ILE A 81 -2.77 -5.78 9.90
CA ILE A 81 -1.75 -6.81 9.67
C ILE A 81 -1.97 -8.00 10.61
N VAL A 82 -2.16 -7.75 11.90
CA VAL A 82 -2.32 -8.80 12.91
C VAL A 82 -3.61 -9.58 12.73
N HIS A 83 -4.74 -8.89 12.56
CA HIS A 83 -6.05 -9.55 12.43
C HIS A 83 -6.18 -10.31 11.11
N ALA A 84 -5.70 -9.73 10.00
CA ALA A 84 -5.70 -10.41 8.71
C ALA A 84 -4.79 -11.65 8.74
N SER A 85 -3.59 -11.54 9.32
CA SER A 85 -2.67 -12.68 9.45
C SER A 85 -3.27 -13.78 10.34
N ALA A 86 -3.83 -13.43 11.49
CA ALA A 86 -4.50 -14.39 12.37
C ALA A 86 -5.68 -15.09 11.67
N ALA A 87 -6.50 -14.34 10.93
CA ALA A 87 -7.62 -14.89 10.17
C ALA A 87 -7.16 -15.88 9.09
N VAL A 88 -6.04 -15.62 8.41
CA VAL A 88 -5.47 -16.58 7.44
C VAL A 88 -4.94 -17.84 8.14
N MET A 89 -4.36 -17.70 9.33
CA MET A 89 -3.67 -18.80 10.02
C MET A 89 -4.57 -19.63 10.94
N HIS A 90 -5.78 -19.19 11.27
CA HIS A 90 -6.63 -19.74 12.34
C HIS A 90 -6.87 -21.27 12.29
N ASN A 91 -6.96 -21.86 11.10
CA ASN A 91 -7.18 -23.31 10.90
C ASN A 91 -5.94 -24.02 10.35
N THR A 92 -4.76 -23.48 10.61
CA THR A 92 -3.48 -24.07 10.19
C THR A 92 -2.70 -24.56 11.40
N ALA A 93 -1.66 -25.37 11.16
CA ALA A 93 -0.71 -25.73 12.20
C ALA A 93 -0.01 -24.51 12.84
N HIS A 94 -0.09 -23.35 12.19
CA HIS A 94 0.55 -22.11 12.61
C HIS A 94 -0.39 -21.07 13.22
N ALA A 95 -1.59 -21.48 13.65
CA ALA A 95 -2.56 -20.59 14.28
C ALA A 95 -1.98 -19.85 15.50
N GLU A 96 -1.07 -20.50 16.24
CA GLU A 96 -0.51 -19.99 17.48
C GLU A 96 0.89 -19.39 17.35
N ASP A 97 1.66 -19.71 16.30
CA ASP A 97 3.08 -19.35 16.17
C ASP A 97 3.40 -18.50 14.92
N TRP A 98 2.37 -18.06 14.18
CA TRP A 98 2.58 -17.17 13.04
C TRP A 98 3.26 -15.85 13.44
N MET A 99 4.00 -15.30 12.49
CA MET A 99 4.76 -14.07 12.60
C MET A 99 4.56 -13.23 11.34
N PHE A 100 4.77 -11.92 11.42
CA PHE A 100 4.79 -11.01 10.28
C PHE A 100 6.13 -10.27 10.18
N MET A 101 6.50 -9.91 8.95
CA MET A 101 7.67 -9.10 8.65
C MET A 101 7.24 -7.83 7.94
N HIS A 102 7.85 -6.70 8.32
CA HIS A 102 7.59 -5.39 7.73
C HIS A 102 8.89 -4.60 7.66
N ASP A 103 9.01 -3.72 6.68
CA ASP A 103 10.16 -2.83 6.53
C ASP A 103 10.21 -1.76 7.64
N ALA A 104 11.27 -0.95 7.63
CA ALA A 104 11.57 0.02 8.68
C ALA A 104 10.68 1.27 8.65
N LEU A 105 9.37 1.10 8.90
CA LEU A 105 8.44 2.21 9.09
C LEU A 105 8.66 2.85 10.47
N SER A 106 9.22 4.06 10.47
CA SER A 106 9.61 4.78 11.69
C SER A 106 8.47 4.93 12.71
N GLN A 107 7.24 5.13 12.24
CA GLN A 107 6.05 5.27 13.08
C GLN A 107 5.70 3.98 13.86
N MET A 108 5.97 2.80 13.31
CA MET A 108 5.78 1.53 14.03
C MET A 108 6.83 1.33 15.12
N THR A 109 8.03 1.88 14.93
CA THR A 109 9.14 1.76 15.89
C THR A 109 9.22 2.88 16.92
N CYS A 110 8.27 3.83 16.91
CA CYS A 110 8.28 4.91 17.89
C CYS A 110 7.89 4.38 19.28
N LYS A 111 8.41 5.02 20.35
CA LYS A 111 8.29 4.50 21.73
C LYS A 111 6.84 4.23 22.14
N SER A 112 5.94 5.16 21.83
CA SER A 112 4.50 5.04 22.14
C SER A 112 3.85 3.88 21.37
N THR A 113 4.12 3.74 20.07
CA THR A 113 3.56 2.63 19.28
C THR A 113 4.11 1.27 19.71
N ILE A 114 5.40 1.16 20.05
CA ILE A 114 5.97 -0.08 20.60
C ILE A 114 5.34 -0.45 21.94
N GLN A 115 5.19 0.53 22.83
CA GLN A 115 4.53 0.31 24.13
C GLN A 115 3.09 -0.18 23.93
N TRP A 116 2.33 0.49 23.07
CA TRP A 116 0.97 0.09 22.70
C TRP A 116 0.92 -1.32 22.07
N MET A 117 1.83 -1.66 21.16
CA MET A 117 1.90 -2.99 20.57
C MET A 117 2.24 -4.08 21.59
N LYS A 118 3.03 -3.77 22.62
CA LYS A 118 3.34 -4.70 23.72
C LYS A 118 2.10 -4.93 24.60
N GLU A 119 1.37 -3.87 24.95
CA GLU A 119 0.12 -3.95 25.71
C GLU A 119 -0.95 -4.77 24.97
N LYS A 120 -1.01 -4.65 23.64
CA LYS A 120 -1.89 -5.45 22.78
C LYS A 120 -1.39 -6.87 22.50
N ASN A 121 -0.19 -7.23 22.97
CA ASN A 121 0.48 -8.48 22.63
C ASN A 121 0.70 -8.69 21.11
N TYR A 122 0.79 -7.60 20.35
CA TYR A 122 1.06 -7.62 18.91
C TYR A 122 2.56 -7.64 18.63
N HIS A 123 3.36 -7.00 19.48
CA HIS A 123 4.82 -6.91 19.30
C HIS A 123 5.49 -8.28 19.17
N ARG A 124 5.01 -9.30 19.89
CA ARG A 124 5.56 -10.66 19.84
C ARG A 124 5.40 -11.35 18.49
N ARG A 125 4.52 -10.85 17.62
CA ARG A 125 4.26 -11.39 16.27
C ARG A 125 5.18 -10.78 15.22
N TRP A 126 5.91 -9.71 15.54
CA TRP A 126 6.74 -8.99 14.58
C TRP A 126 8.16 -9.58 14.56
N ILE A 127 8.62 -10.00 13.39
CA ILE A 127 10.02 -10.40 13.18
C ILE A 127 10.91 -9.16 13.29
N LEU A 128 11.77 -9.14 14.30
CA LEU A 128 12.69 -8.06 14.63
C LEU A 128 14.11 -8.59 14.86
N PRO A 129 15.15 -7.74 14.72
CA PRO A 129 16.49 -8.10 15.15
C PRO A 129 16.52 -8.38 16.65
N GLU A 130 17.10 -9.53 17.02
CA GLU A 130 17.28 -9.97 18.41
C GLU A 130 18.76 -10.19 18.73
N LEU A 131 19.06 -10.53 19.99
CA LEU A 131 20.40 -10.92 20.46
C LEU A 131 21.47 -9.84 20.19
N GLY A 132 21.07 -8.56 20.22
CA GLY A 132 21.96 -7.42 20.01
C GLY A 132 22.48 -7.28 18.57
N LEU A 133 21.84 -7.94 17.59
CA LEU A 133 22.30 -7.99 16.20
C LEU A 133 22.60 -6.61 15.57
N ASN A 134 21.89 -5.57 16.00
CA ASN A 134 22.07 -4.21 15.51
C ASN A 134 22.28 -3.16 16.62
N ASP A 135 22.76 -3.61 17.78
CA ASP A 135 23.11 -2.73 18.90
C ASP A 135 24.22 -1.74 18.50
N GLY A 136 24.23 -0.58 19.17
CA GLY A 136 25.18 0.50 18.87
C GLY A 136 24.89 1.26 17.57
N THR A 137 23.87 0.88 16.80
CA THR A 137 23.42 1.61 15.61
C THR A 137 22.20 2.47 15.91
N ARG A 138 21.91 3.44 15.03
CA ARG A 138 20.64 4.21 15.08
C ARG A 138 19.39 3.34 14.88
N PHE A 139 19.55 2.09 14.46
CA PHE A 139 18.49 1.13 14.18
C PHE A 139 18.36 0.06 15.28
N ALA A 140 19.09 0.17 16.39
CA ALA A 140 19.05 -0.82 17.48
C ALA A 140 17.61 -1.19 17.87
N GLY A 141 17.31 -2.50 17.85
CA GLY A 141 16.00 -3.07 18.17
C GLY A 141 14.90 -2.79 17.13
N ARG A 142 15.26 -2.38 15.91
CA ARG A 142 14.34 -2.06 14.80
C ARG A 142 14.75 -2.76 13.51
N PRO A 143 13.83 -2.99 12.56
CA PRO A 143 14.22 -3.44 11.23
C PRO A 143 15.26 -2.49 10.63
N VAL A 144 16.28 -3.04 9.98
CA VAL A 144 17.39 -2.26 9.42
C VAL A 144 17.01 -1.78 8.02
N GLY A 145 16.66 -0.50 7.92
CA GLY A 145 16.56 0.24 6.66
C GLY A 145 15.44 -0.18 5.70
N ASN A 146 15.45 0.47 4.53
CA ASN A 146 14.60 0.17 3.39
C ASN A 146 15.40 -0.72 2.43
N SER A 147 15.57 -1.99 2.78
CA SER A 147 16.24 -3.00 1.95
C SER A 147 15.20 -3.84 1.21
N PRO A 148 14.72 -3.40 0.03
CA PRO A 148 13.73 -4.15 -0.74
C PRO A 148 14.24 -5.56 -1.12
N GLU A 149 15.55 -5.76 -1.20
CA GLU A 149 16.18 -7.07 -1.42
C GLU A 149 15.95 -8.07 -0.28
N LEU A 150 15.63 -7.60 0.94
CA LEU A 150 15.30 -8.43 2.10
C LEU A 150 13.79 -8.53 2.34
N MET A 151 12.97 -7.84 1.55
CA MET A 151 11.51 -7.86 1.64
C MET A 151 10.95 -8.68 0.47
N PRO A 152 10.52 -9.95 0.65
CA PRO A 152 10.08 -10.81 -0.45
C PRO A 152 8.97 -10.19 -1.30
N TRP A 153 8.05 -9.47 -0.65
CA TRP A 153 6.97 -8.77 -1.32
C TRP A 153 7.47 -7.73 -2.33
N ASP A 154 8.35 -6.82 -1.88
CA ASP A 154 8.91 -5.75 -2.71
C ASP A 154 9.98 -6.25 -3.68
N CYS A 155 10.76 -7.25 -3.25
CA CYS A 155 11.80 -7.90 -4.04
C CYS A 155 11.25 -8.49 -5.33
N SER A 156 10.16 -9.27 -5.25
CA SER A 156 9.63 -9.89 -6.46
C SER A 156 8.16 -10.33 -6.44
N LEU A 157 7.58 -10.66 -5.29
CA LEU A 157 6.22 -11.22 -5.26
C LEU A 157 5.16 -10.23 -5.73
N ASN A 158 5.30 -8.94 -5.39
CA ASN A 158 4.37 -7.91 -5.86
C ASN A 158 4.33 -7.86 -7.40
N LYS A 159 5.48 -8.08 -8.06
CA LYS A 159 5.47 -8.13 -9.52
C LYS A 159 4.89 -9.43 -10.09
N ASP A 160 5.00 -10.55 -9.38
CA ASP A 160 4.28 -11.76 -9.76
C ASP A 160 2.76 -11.51 -9.78
N VAL A 161 2.24 -10.77 -8.80
CA VAL A 161 0.82 -10.33 -8.76
C VAL A 161 0.51 -9.38 -9.92
N ASP A 162 1.34 -8.37 -10.18
CA ASP A 162 1.16 -7.42 -11.27
C ASP A 162 1.14 -8.10 -12.66
N ASP A 163 2.08 -9.02 -12.92
CA ASP A 163 2.13 -9.82 -14.14
C ASP A 163 0.89 -10.74 -14.26
N CYS A 164 0.40 -11.27 -13.14
CA CYS A 164 -0.84 -12.03 -13.09
C CYS A 164 -2.05 -11.14 -13.42
N PHE A 165 -2.15 -9.97 -12.81
CA PHE A 165 -3.20 -8.99 -13.06
C PHE A 165 -3.25 -8.59 -14.54
N HIS A 166 -2.11 -8.26 -15.13
CA HIS A 166 -2.05 -7.87 -16.54
C HIS A 166 -2.56 -8.98 -17.47
N ARG A 167 -2.22 -10.24 -17.19
CA ARG A 167 -2.73 -11.40 -17.94
C ARG A 167 -4.25 -11.53 -17.84
N HIS A 168 -4.80 -11.41 -16.63
CA HIS A 168 -6.24 -11.49 -16.38
C HIS A 168 -7.00 -10.32 -17.03
N ARG A 169 -6.43 -9.11 -16.95
CA ARG A 169 -6.95 -7.92 -17.62
C ARG A 169 -6.99 -8.09 -19.14
N SER A 170 -5.95 -8.69 -19.74
CA SER A 170 -5.91 -8.93 -21.18
C SER A 170 -7.00 -9.87 -21.64
N VAL A 171 -7.24 -10.99 -20.94
CA VAL A 171 -8.26 -11.96 -21.35
C VAL A 171 -9.68 -11.51 -21.05
N THR A 172 -9.88 -10.65 -20.04
CA THR A 172 -11.20 -10.10 -19.70
C THR A 172 -11.48 -8.75 -20.35
N LEU A 173 -10.64 -8.31 -21.30
CA LEU A 173 -10.76 -6.99 -21.93
C LEU A 173 -12.12 -6.81 -22.63
N GLY A 174 -12.60 -7.86 -23.30
CA GLY A 174 -13.85 -7.87 -24.07
C GLY A 174 -15.12 -7.90 -23.23
N LEU A 175 -15.05 -8.19 -21.93
CA LEU A 175 -16.22 -8.15 -21.05
C LEU A 175 -16.76 -6.72 -20.92
N SER A 176 -18.05 -6.59 -20.59
CA SER A 176 -18.64 -5.27 -20.34
C SER A 176 -17.91 -4.54 -19.20
N ARG A 177 -17.98 -3.20 -19.19
CA ARG A 177 -17.29 -2.40 -18.18
C ARG A 177 -17.72 -2.79 -16.76
N ASP A 178 -18.99 -3.14 -16.56
CA ASP A 178 -19.57 -3.37 -15.25
C ASP A 178 -19.65 -4.86 -14.87
N ALA A 179 -19.13 -5.74 -15.73
CA ALA A 179 -19.04 -7.17 -15.39
C ALA A 179 -18.15 -7.36 -14.15
N SER A 180 -18.69 -8.04 -13.13
CA SER A 180 -17.98 -8.41 -11.90
C SER A 180 -16.71 -9.22 -12.20
N ALA A 181 -16.78 -10.09 -13.20
CA ALA A 181 -15.67 -10.91 -13.65
C ALA A 181 -14.50 -10.11 -14.26
N LYS A 182 -14.73 -8.87 -14.71
CA LYS A 182 -13.71 -8.08 -15.43
C LYS A 182 -12.58 -7.64 -14.51
N PHE A 183 -11.34 -7.92 -14.91
CA PHE A 183 -10.15 -7.38 -14.25
C PHE A 183 -9.85 -6.00 -14.83
N CYS A 184 -9.90 -4.96 -13.98
CA CYS A 184 -9.84 -3.58 -14.45
C CYS A 184 -9.09 -2.64 -13.50
N ALA A 185 -8.27 -1.77 -14.09
CA ALA A 185 -7.53 -0.72 -13.38
C ALA A 185 -8.15 0.69 -13.58
N SER A 186 -9.42 0.81 -13.99
CA SER A 186 -9.99 2.13 -14.32
C SER A 186 -10.22 3.03 -13.12
N THR A 187 -10.34 2.45 -11.92
CA THR A 187 -10.47 3.17 -10.65
C THR A 187 -9.72 2.41 -9.56
N PRO A 188 -9.28 3.08 -8.47
CA PRO A 188 -8.61 2.42 -7.36
C PRO A 188 -9.40 1.25 -6.79
N LYS A 189 -10.72 1.41 -6.56
CA LYS A 189 -11.59 0.34 -6.05
C LYS A 189 -11.63 -0.90 -6.95
N ARG A 190 -11.60 -0.71 -8.27
CA ARG A 190 -11.63 -1.83 -9.23
C ARG A 190 -10.27 -2.52 -9.32
N LEU A 191 -9.19 -1.74 -9.22
CA LEU A 191 -7.84 -2.26 -9.14
C LEU A 191 -7.66 -3.11 -7.87
N GLU A 192 -8.07 -2.56 -6.73
CA GLU A 192 -8.08 -3.24 -5.44
C GLU A 192 -8.87 -4.55 -5.49
N SER A 193 -10.13 -4.52 -5.94
CA SER A 193 -10.94 -5.73 -6.11
C SER A 193 -10.29 -6.77 -7.04
N ALA A 194 -9.62 -6.33 -8.11
CA ALA A 194 -8.91 -7.23 -9.00
C ALA A 194 -7.68 -7.86 -8.33
N TYR A 195 -6.89 -7.10 -7.58
CA TYR A 195 -5.72 -7.60 -6.85
C TYR A 195 -6.12 -8.54 -5.71
N LEU A 196 -7.12 -8.16 -4.90
CA LEU A 196 -7.64 -8.98 -3.80
C LEU A 196 -8.14 -10.34 -4.27
N ARG A 197 -8.79 -10.42 -5.44
CA ARG A 197 -9.19 -11.69 -6.05
C ARG A 197 -7.99 -12.58 -6.41
N LEU A 198 -6.85 -12.02 -6.80
CA LEU A 198 -5.67 -12.81 -7.19
C LEU A 198 -4.91 -13.36 -5.99
N ILE A 199 -4.82 -12.57 -4.91
CA ILE A 199 -4.06 -12.91 -3.70
C ILE A 199 -4.91 -13.64 -2.64
N ASP A 200 -6.16 -13.97 -2.96
CA ASP A 200 -7.08 -14.57 -2.01
C ASP A 200 -6.58 -15.95 -1.53
N PRO A 201 -6.31 -16.13 -0.23
CA PRO A 201 -5.78 -17.40 0.29
C PRO A 201 -6.75 -18.57 0.13
N ARG A 202 -8.05 -18.32 -0.09
CA ARG A 202 -9.06 -19.36 -0.32
C ARG A 202 -8.84 -20.17 -1.60
N HIS A 203 -8.01 -19.67 -2.51
CA HIS A 203 -7.57 -20.43 -3.69
C HIS A 203 -6.76 -21.68 -3.31
N GLY A 204 -6.20 -21.73 -2.10
CA GLY A 204 -5.35 -22.81 -1.64
C GLY A 204 -3.90 -22.67 -2.13
N PRO A 205 -3.01 -23.61 -1.76
CA PRO A 205 -1.56 -23.42 -1.88
C PRO A 205 -1.02 -23.43 -3.31
N HIS A 206 -1.81 -23.96 -4.26
CA HIS A 206 -1.40 -24.18 -5.64
C HIS A 206 -2.06 -23.24 -6.66
N LYS A 207 -3.01 -22.42 -6.21
CA LYS A 207 -3.75 -21.45 -7.03
C LYS A 207 -3.58 -20.06 -6.42
N GLY A 208 -4.09 -19.03 -7.10
CA GLY A 208 -3.80 -17.64 -6.73
C GLY A 208 -2.45 -17.19 -7.25
N CYS A 209 -2.10 -15.95 -6.94
CA CYS A 209 -0.79 -15.40 -7.21
C CYS A 209 -0.40 -14.40 -6.11
N PRO A 210 0.77 -14.54 -5.48
CA PRO A 210 1.72 -15.64 -5.63
C PRO A 210 1.20 -16.95 -5.01
N THR A 211 1.68 -18.10 -5.50
CA THR A 211 1.39 -19.42 -4.88
C THR A 211 2.23 -19.61 -3.62
N SER A 212 1.83 -20.52 -2.73
CA SER A 212 2.61 -20.82 -1.50
C SER A 212 4.04 -21.25 -1.81
N ASN A 213 4.25 -22.10 -2.82
CA ASN A 213 5.59 -22.51 -3.24
C ASN A 213 6.45 -21.32 -3.68
N ARG A 214 5.84 -20.35 -4.39
CA ARG A 214 6.54 -19.16 -4.84
C ARG A 214 6.87 -18.22 -3.68
N ILE A 215 5.96 -18.07 -2.71
CA ILE A 215 6.20 -17.31 -1.48
C ILE A 215 7.38 -17.92 -0.72
N ILE A 216 7.35 -19.23 -0.47
CA ILE A 216 8.43 -19.94 0.25
C ILE A 216 9.76 -19.75 -0.46
N GLN A 217 9.81 -19.96 -1.77
CA GLN A 217 11.01 -19.76 -2.57
C GLN A 217 11.60 -18.36 -2.39
N ASP A 218 10.76 -17.32 -2.41
CA ASP A 218 11.23 -15.94 -2.31
C ASP A 218 11.65 -15.55 -0.89
N VAL A 219 10.91 -16.01 0.13
CA VAL A 219 11.29 -15.86 1.54
C VAL A 219 12.64 -16.53 1.79
N THR A 220 12.83 -17.78 1.36
CA THR A 220 14.10 -18.49 1.51
C THR A 220 15.22 -17.74 0.81
N LYS A 221 15.03 -17.30 -0.44
CA LYS A 221 16.06 -16.55 -1.19
C LYS A 221 16.47 -15.25 -0.48
N CYS A 222 15.50 -14.46 0.01
CA CYS A 222 15.77 -13.20 0.70
C CYS A 222 16.47 -13.42 2.05
N LEU A 223 15.99 -14.37 2.86
CA LEU A 223 16.49 -14.60 4.22
C LEU A 223 17.71 -15.53 4.29
N THR A 224 18.20 -16.05 3.16
CA THR A 224 19.43 -16.86 3.12
C THR A 224 20.44 -16.25 2.14
N THR A 225 20.24 -16.39 0.84
CA THR A 225 21.20 -15.95 -0.18
C THR A 225 21.43 -14.44 -0.17
N HIS A 226 20.35 -13.64 -0.11
CA HIS A 226 20.50 -12.19 -0.17
C HIS A 226 21.14 -11.62 1.09
N ILE A 227 20.70 -12.05 2.29
CA ILE A 227 21.28 -11.57 3.54
C ILE A 227 22.78 -11.89 3.64
N LEU A 228 23.20 -13.10 3.23
CA LEU A 228 24.62 -13.48 3.20
C LEU A 228 25.44 -12.64 2.20
N ALA A 229 24.86 -12.32 1.04
CA ALA A 229 25.52 -11.46 0.06
C ALA A 229 25.66 -10.02 0.57
N VAL A 230 24.66 -9.49 1.27
CA VAL A 230 24.73 -8.17 1.92
C VAL A 230 25.79 -8.16 3.02
N ILE A 231 25.86 -9.22 3.84
CA ILE A 231 26.92 -9.38 4.86
C ILE A 231 28.30 -9.40 4.21
N ALA A 232 28.49 -10.17 3.14
CA ALA A 232 29.75 -10.25 2.41
C ALA A 232 30.15 -8.90 1.77
N ALA A 233 29.18 -8.05 1.44
CA ALA A 233 29.39 -6.70 0.95
C ALA A 233 29.51 -5.65 2.07
N GLY A 234 29.62 -6.06 3.34
CA GLY A 234 29.75 -5.15 4.47
C GLY A 234 28.52 -4.29 4.73
N GLY A 235 27.33 -4.78 4.37
CA GLY A 235 26.07 -4.03 4.48
C GLY A 235 25.81 -3.06 3.33
N ALA A 236 26.65 -3.05 2.29
CA ALA A 236 26.42 -2.22 1.10
C ALA A 236 25.35 -2.82 0.18
N ILE A 237 24.78 -1.96 -0.67
CA ILE A 237 23.86 -2.38 -1.74
C ILE A 237 24.62 -3.30 -2.70
N VAL A 238 24.06 -4.49 -2.94
CA VAL A 238 24.63 -5.47 -3.88
C VAL A 238 23.87 -5.42 -5.21
N PRO A 239 24.51 -4.98 -6.31
CA PRO A 239 23.85 -4.87 -7.60
C PRO A 239 23.32 -6.21 -8.11
N GLY A 240 22.02 -6.26 -8.38
CA GLY A 240 21.35 -7.45 -8.88
C GLY A 240 20.58 -8.23 -7.81
N LEU A 241 20.82 -7.98 -6.51
CA LEU A 241 19.91 -8.46 -5.48
C LEU A 241 18.54 -7.79 -5.65
N GLY A 242 17.48 -8.57 -5.53
CA GLY A 242 16.10 -8.12 -5.81
C GLY A 242 15.79 -7.86 -7.30
N SER A 243 16.76 -8.02 -8.21
CA SER A 243 16.53 -7.88 -9.65
C SER A 243 16.28 -9.24 -10.30
N ARG A 244 15.22 -9.37 -11.10
CA ARG A 244 14.97 -10.55 -11.95
C ARG A 244 15.79 -10.56 -13.24
N ARG A 245 16.70 -9.58 -13.45
CA ARG A 245 17.51 -9.49 -14.67
C ARG A 245 18.68 -10.47 -14.59
N VAL A 246 18.65 -11.48 -15.45
CA VAL A 246 19.84 -12.25 -15.82
C VAL A 246 20.86 -11.27 -16.41
N ARG A 247 22.09 -11.25 -15.88
CA ARG A 247 23.21 -10.53 -16.52
C ARG A 247 23.42 -11.14 -17.92
N GLY A 248 23.46 -10.30 -18.96
CA GLY A 248 23.81 -10.73 -20.32
C GLY A 248 22.73 -10.58 -21.40
N VAL A 249 21.54 -10.05 -21.09
CA VAL A 249 20.53 -9.78 -22.13
C VAL A 249 20.58 -8.31 -22.54
N GLU A 250 21.25 -8.03 -23.66
CA GLU A 250 21.20 -6.74 -24.35
C GLU A 250 19.76 -6.36 -24.71
N ARG A 251 19.46 -5.06 -24.63
CA ARG A 251 18.08 -4.56 -24.74
C ARG A 251 17.76 -4.12 -26.17
N ARG A 252 16.56 -4.57 -26.61
CA ARG A 252 15.51 -3.88 -27.40
C ARG A 252 15.55 -3.97 -28.93
N GLY A 253 14.38 -4.38 -29.47
CA GLY A 253 13.93 -4.11 -30.83
C GLY A 253 13.94 -5.36 -31.71
N GLY A 254 12.83 -6.08 -31.76
CA GLY A 254 12.66 -7.25 -32.62
C GLY A 254 11.20 -7.68 -32.65
N ARG A 255 10.78 -8.30 -33.76
CA ARG A 255 9.45 -8.90 -33.91
C ARG A 255 9.16 -9.76 -32.69
N ARG A 256 8.13 -9.38 -31.95
CA ARG A 256 7.73 -10.11 -30.74
C ARG A 256 6.99 -11.36 -31.22
N ASP A 257 7.71 -12.46 -31.34
CA ASP A 257 7.08 -13.76 -31.53
C ASP A 257 6.25 -14.03 -30.28
N LYS A 258 4.93 -13.87 -30.43
CA LYS A 258 3.98 -14.17 -29.37
C LYS A 258 4.07 -15.68 -29.16
N ALA A 259 4.76 -16.10 -28.11
CA ALA A 259 4.62 -17.46 -27.65
C ALA A 259 3.11 -17.73 -27.46
N PRO A 260 2.59 -18.88 -27.93
CA PRO A 260 1.23 -19.27 -27.61
C PRO A 260 1.05 -19.20 -26.09
N ASP A 261 -0.16 -18.85 -25.66
CA ASP A 261 -0.49 -18.77 -24.23
C ASP A 261 0.08 -20.00 -23.52
N LEU A 262 1.03 -19.77 -22.62
CA LEU A 262 1.84 -20.84 -22.02
C LEU A 262 0.88 -21.78 -21.29
N GLN A 263 0.67 -22.97 -21.86
CA GLN A 263 -0.08 -24.05 -21.23
C GLN A 263 0.43 -24.23 -19.79
N GLY A 264 -0.50 -24.30 -18.83
CA GLY A 264 -0.18 -24.50 -17.41
C GLY A 264 -0.17 -23.25 -16.52
N ARG A 265 -0.39 -22.04 -17.07
CA ARG A 265 -0.57 -20.84 -16.22
C ARG A 265 -1.96 -20.83 -15.56
N TRP A 266 -2.00 -20.52 -14.26
CA TRP A 266 -3.27 -20.36 -13.54
C TRP A 266 -4.03 -19.11 -14.01
N TYR A 267 -5.36 -19.27 -14.09
CA TYR A 267 -6.34 -18.20 -14.27
C TYR A 267 -7.41 -18.32 -13.18
N HIS A 268 -7.78 -17.19 -12.59
CA HIS A 268 -8.92 -17.06 -11.71
C HIS A 268 -10.21 -17.42 -12.48
N ASP A 269 -11.18 -18.03 -11.80
CA ASP A 269 -12.42 -18.55 -12.40
C ASP A 269 -13.16 -17.49 -13.23
N ASP A 270 -13.25 -16.26 -12.72
CA ASP A 270 -13.78 -15.08 -13.43
C ASP A 270 -13.14 -14.80 -14.80
N ALA A 271 -11.89 -15.22 -15.03
CA ALA A 271 -11.18 -15.02 -16.28
C ALA A 271 -11.24 -16.25 -17.21
N VAL A 272 -11.67 -17.42 -16.71
CA VAL A 272 -11.63 -18.69 -17.47
C VAL A 272 -12.56 -18.65 -18.67
N VAL A 273 -13.81 -18.18 -18.49
CA VAL A 273 -14.81 -18.11 -19.57
C VAL A 273 -14.35 -17.14 -20.66
N ALA A 274 -14.01 -15.91 -20.28
CA ALA A 274 -13.55 -14.89 -21.21
C ALA A 274 -12.29 -15.30 -21.98
N ARG A 275 -11.38 -16.03 -21.32
CA ARG A 275 -10.20 -16.62 -21.97
C ARG A 275 -10.60 -17.67 -23.01
N ALA A 276 -11.51 -18.58 -22.67
CA ALA A 276 -11.96 -19.62 -23.59
C ALA A 276 -12.60 -19.02 -24.85
N GLU A 277 -13.40 -17.96 -24.69
CA GLU A 277 -13.98 -17.20 -25.81
C GLU A 277 -12.90 -16.52 -26.65
N LEU A 278 -11.96 -15.83 -26.01
CA LEU A 278 -10.84 -15.17 -26.72
C LEU A 278 -10.01 -16.16 -27.54
N LEU A 279 -9.76 -17.36 -27.01
CA LEU A 279 -9.03 -18.42 -27.71
C LEU A 279 -9.82 -18.94 -28.92
N LYS A 280 -11.14 -19.14 -28.79
CA LYS A 280 -12.00 -19.53 -29.92
C LYS A 280 -11.94 -18.51 -31.05
N THR A 281 -12.08 -17.22 -30.73
CA THR A 281 -11.98 -16.14 -31.72
C THR A 281 -10.61 -16.09 -32.38
N SER A 282 -9.53 -16.21 -31.59
CA SER A 282 -8.16 -16.20 -32.14
C SER A 282 -7.88 -17.37 -33.08
N ILE A 283 -8.39 -18.57 -32.77
CA ILE A 283 -8.23 -19.75 -33.62
C ILE A 283 -9.01 -19.59 -34.92
N ALA A 284 -10.24 -19.05 -34.86
CA ALA A 284 -11.05 -18.77 -36.04
C ALA A 284 -10.34 -17.79 -37.00
N THR A 285 -9.84 -16.66 -36.48
CA THR A 285 -9.11 -15.66 -37.28
C THR A 285 -7.80 -16.22 -37.88
N THR A 286 -7.16 -17.19 -37.23
CA THR A 286 -5.91 -17.80 -37.76
C THR A 286 -6.21 -18.73 -38.94
N ARG A 287 -7.35 -19.45 -38.92
CA ARG A 287 -7.77 -20.33 -40.03
C ARG A 287 -8.21 -19.55 -41.27
N GLU A 288 -8.90 -18.43 -41.08
CA GLU A 288 -9.30 -17.55 -42.20
C GLU A 288 -8.11 -16.93 -42.94
N HIS A 289 -6.95 -16.80 -42.28
CA HIS A 289 -5.72 -16.30 -42.90
C HIS A 289 -4.80 -17.39 -43.46
N SER A 290 -5.03 -18.67 -43.19
CA SER A 290 -4.26 -19.79 -43.76
C SER A 290 -4.87 -20.38 -45.03
N ASP A 291 -6.15 -20.09 -45.27
CA ASP A 291 -6.94 -20.66 -46.37
C ASP A 291 -7.15 -19.67 -47.54
N GLY A 292 -6.37 -18.57 -47.60
CA GLY A 292 -6.34 -17.59 -48.69
C GLY A 292 -4.92 -17.27 -49.13
#